data_AF-T1A2Z8-F1
#
_entry.id   AF-T1A2Z8-F1
#
_cell.length_a   1.000
_cell.length_b   1.000
_cell.length_c   1.000
_cell.angle_alpha   90.00
_cell.angle_beta   90.00
_cell.angle_gamma   90.00
#
_symmetry.space_group_name_H-M   'P 1'
#
loop_
_entity.id
_entity.type
_entity.pdbx_description
1 polymer ?
#
loop_
_entity_poly.entity_id
_entity_poly.type
_entity_poly.pdbx_seq_one_letter_code
_entity_poly.pdbx_strand_id
1 'polypeptide(L)'
;ARYREFNLPEHPSRVFSSASLGKAAFRARGVRPPNIEDGKLLGRVMASFYAGKVECRVVGRGVVDVAVLDFTSQYPSLFCLLRAERFLTAQSIEPHDSTEEVRAFIDSLTADDLLKRETWENPLLWTLCEVEADGEILPVRSPYSMKGDAPTIGWNHVKTEAGVTLPYLLPDVIAAKLLGGNAPKIVRAVSFVPIGKQHLEPISILGTEVGAEDNLILRLSEARIHEKSEKRAGWEARALGLKILVNAASYGVFVEVNVKRKSGEMEVFGLDEFESFDEDSAKVEEPGELFSPLLGATITSGGHLLLALLDVIAAGRGAEVVYCDTDSAFVTPSRFAPEIAQAFDALNPYS
;
A
#
# COMPACT_ATOMS: atom_id res chain seq x y z
N ALA A 1 -24.23 -23.00 -1.39
CA ALA A 1 -25.08 -22.21 -2.30
C ALA A 1 -24.46 -20.85 -2.59
N ARG A 2 -24.29 -19.97 -1.58
CA ARG A 2 -23.78 -18.60 -1.75
C ARG A 2 -22.42 -18.44 -2.45
N TYR A 3 -21.47 -19.35 -2.26
CA TYR A 3 -20.18 -19.29 -2.98
C TYR A 3 -20.34 -19.33 -4.51
N ARG A 4 -21.36 -20.04 -5.04
CA ARG A 4 -21.60 -20.11 -6.48
C ARG A 4 -21.95 -18.73 -7.07
N GLU A 5 -22.46 -17.81 -6.26
CA GLU A 5 -22.79 -16.44 -6.70
C GLU A 5 -21.52 -15.63 -6.99
N PHE A 6 -20.37 -15.97 -6.39
CA PHE A 6 -19.10 -15.33 -6.75
C PHE A 6 -18.67 -15.66 -8.18
N ASN A 7 -19.18 -16.76 -8.76
CA ASN A 7 -18.88 -17.20 -10.13
C ASN A 7 -17.36 -17.26 -10.42
N LEU A 8 -16.59 -17.74 -9.42
CA LEU A 8 -15.15 -17.94 -9.52
C LEU A 8 -14.83 -19.42 -9.82
N PRO A 9 -13.73 -19.70 -10.52
CA PRO A 9 -13.35 -21.06 -10.93
C PRO A 9 -12.87 -21.93 -9.76
N GLU A 10 -12.49 -21.33 -8.63
CA GLU A 10 -11.92 -22.07 -7.49
C GLU A 10 -13.00 -22.93 -6.81
N HIS A 11 -12.66 -24.16 -6.43
CA HIS A 11 -13.60 -25.02 -5.70
C HIS A 11 -13.72 -24.54 -4.24
N PRO A 12 -14.91 -24.54 -3.60
CA PRO A 12 -15.08 -24.08 -2.22
C PRO A 12 -14.11 -24.70 -1.22
N SER A 13 -13.72 -25.97 -1.41
CA SER A 13 -12.77 -26.67 -0.53
C SER A 13 -11.32 -26.17 -0.63
N ARG A 14 -11.03 -25.26 -1.57
CA ARG A 14 -9.72 -24.64 -1.79
C ARG A 14 -9.72 -23.14 -1.43
N VAL A 15 -10.85 -22.65 -0.92
CA VAL A 15 -10.97 -21.28 -0.38
C VAL A 15 -10.67 -21.34 1.11
N PHE A 16 -9.40 -21.20 1.45
CA PHE A 16 -8.92 -21.30 2.84
C PHE A 16 -9.02 -19.97 3.59
N SER A 17 -9.01 -18.85 2.87
CA SER A 17 -9.13 -17.51 3.42
C SER A 17 -9.77 -16.54 2.40
N SER A 18 -10.04 -15.30 2.82
CA SER A 18 -10.45 -14.24 1.91
C SER A 18 -9.41 -13.99 0.80
N ALA A 19 -8.11 -14.14 1.10
CA ALA A 19 -7.04 -14.03 0.10
C ALA A 19 -7.19 -15.05 -1.05
N SER A 20 -7.71 -16.25 -0.78
CA SER A 20 -8.04 -17.22 -1.83
C SER A 20 -9.06 -16.68 -2.82
N LEU A 21 -10.01 -15.85 -2.38
CA LEU A 21 -11.00 -15.21 -3.27
C LEU A 21 -10.37 -14.14 -4.15
N GLY A 22 -9.50 -13.29 -3.58
CA GLY A 22 -8.75 -12.27 -4.33
C GLY A 22 -7.86 -12.91 -5.39
N LYS A 23 -7.10 -13.94 -5.03
CA LYS A 23 -6.28 -14.73 -5.96
C LYS A 23 -7.11 -15.38 -7.06
N ALA A 24 -8.24 -16.00 -6.70
CA ALA A 24 -9.14 -16.62 -7.67
C ALA A 24 -9.72 -15.61 -8.67
N ALA A 25 -10.03 -14.38 -8.25
CA ALA A 25 -10.51 -13.33 -9.15
C ALA A 25 -9.47 -12.93 -10.19
N PHE A 26 -8.23 -12.65 -9.77
CA PHE A 26 -7.15 -12.32 -10.71
C PHE A 26 -6.78 -13.49 -11.62
N ARG A 27 -6.74 -14.72 -11.09
CA ARG A 27 -6.50 -15.93 -11.87
C ARG A 27 -7.58 -16.15 -12.93
N ALA A 28 -8.85 -15.91 -12.59
CA ALA A 28 -9.96 -16.02 -13.53
C ALA A 28 -9.85 -15.02 -14.70
N ARG A 29 -9.21 -13.86 -14.47
CA ARG A 29 -8.87 -12.88 -15.51
C ARG A 29 -7.60 -13.22 -16.29
N GLY A 30 -6.90 -14.30 -15.95
CA GLY A 30 -5.63 -14.67 -16.57
C GLY A 30 -4.43 -13.82 -16.16
N VAL A 31 -4.54 -13.03 -15.08
CA VAL A 31 -3.46 -12.14 -14.61
C VAL A 31 -2.22 -12.92 -14.20
N ARG A 32 -1.07 -12.49 -14.73
CA ARG A 32 0.27 -12.94 -14.37
C ARG A 32 1.12 -11.70 -14.09
N PRO A 33 1.43 -11.40 -12.82
CA PRO A 33 2.27 -10.24 -12.51
C PRO A 33 3.66 -10.41 -13.12
N PRO A 34 4.23 -9.35 -13.72
CA PRO A 34 5.64 -9.36 -14.12
C PRO A 34 6.55 -9.33 -12.88
N ASN A 35 7.70 -9.99 -12.99
CA ASN A 35 8.73 -9.99 -11.95
C ASN A 35 9.73 -8.83 -12.15
N ILE A 36 10.32 -8.36 -11.05
CA ILE A 36 11.55 -7.57 -11.09
C ILE A 36 12.71 -8.57 -11.12
N GLU A 37 13.43 -8.65 -12.25
CA GLU A 37 14.47 -9.67 -12.46
C GLU A 37 15.75 -9.40 -11.66
N ASP A 38 16.05 -8.13 -11.37
CA ASP A 38 17.18 -7.75 -10.52
C ASP A 38 16.87 -8.05 -9.05
N GLY A 39 17.51 -9.10 -8.53
CA GLY A 39 17.36 -9.56 -7.14
C GLY A 39 17.76 -8.52 -6.10
N LYS A 40 18.76 -7.66 -6.39
CA LYS A 40 19.16 -6.58 -5.48
C LYS A 40 18.09 -5.50 -5.43
N LEU A 41 17.58 -5.10 -6.59
CA LEU A 41 16.49 -4.12 -6.66
C LEU A 41 15.21 -4.65 -6.00
N LEU A 42 14.87 -5.92 -6.24
CA LEU A 42 13.75 -6.59 -5.60
C LEU A 42 13.91 -6.65 -4.07
N GLY A 43 15.12 -6.97 -3.59
CA GLY A 43 15.47 -6.95 -2.17
C GLY A 43 15.28 -5.57 -1.55
N ARG A 44 15.71 -4.50 -2.22
CA ARG A 44 15.50 -3.11 -1.77
C ARG A 44 14.02 -2.72 -1.74
N VAL A 45 13.23 -3.12 -2.76
CA VAL A 45 11.77 -2.93 -2.74
C VAL A 45 11.13 -3.67 -1.57
N MET A 46 11.54 -4.91 -1.29
CA MET A 46 11.05 -5.65 -0.13
C MET A 46 11.45 -5.01 1.20
N ALA A 47 12.67 -4.49 1.32
CA ALA A 47 13.14 -3.80 2.51
C ALA A 47 12.33 -2.53 2.81
N SER A 48 11.87 -1.85 1.75
CA SER A 48 11.01 -0.66 1.84
C SER A 48 9.52 -0.95 2.09
N PHE A 49 9.08 -2.22 2.09
CA PHE A 49 7.71 -2.56 2.44
C PHE A 49 7.48 -2.31 3.93
N TYR A 50 6.46 -1.55 4.32
CA TYR A 50 5.99 -1.44 5.70
C TYR A 50 4.47 -1.58 5.68
N ALA A 51 3.90 -2.45 6.53
CA ALA A 51 2.45 -2.60 6.63
C ALA A 51 1.81 -1.40 7.34
N GLY A 52 0.57 -1.52 7.83
CA GLY A 52 -0.17 -0.39 8.41
C GLY A 52 0.59 0.37 9.51
N LYS A 53 0.46 1.71 9.47
CA LYS A 53 0.96 2.62 10.50
C LYS A 53 0.02 2.61 11.70
N VAL A 54 0.58 2.41 12.90
CA VAL A 54 -0.14 2.58 14.16
C VAL A 54 0.68 3.48 15.07
N GLU A 55 0.05 4.52 15.61
CA GLU A 55 0.73 5.50 16.44
C GLU A 55 -0.20 6.00 17.55
N CYS A 56 0.28 6.00 18.79
CA CYS A 56 -0.40 6.61 19.92
C CYS A 56 0.44 7.79 20.43
N ARG A 57 -0.05 9.02 20.22
CA ARG A 57 0.71 10.25 20.54
C ARG A 57 0.40 10.78 21.94
N VAL A 58 -0.79 10.51 22.44
CA VAL A 58 -1.19 10.90 23.80
C VAL A 58 -1.27 9.67 24.70
N VAL A 59 -0.25 9.49 25.53
CA VAL A 59 -0.14 8.37 26.48
C VAL A 59 -0.28 8.88 27.92
N GLY A 60 -0.96 8.11 28.77
CA GLY A 60 -1.03 8.39 30.22
C GLY A 60 -2.00 9.48 30.65
N ARG A 61 -2.80 10.03 29.73
CA ARG A 61 -3.90 10.97 30.03
C ARG A 61 -5.09 10.78 29.09
N GLY A 62 -6.28 11.11 29.56
CA GLY A 62 -7.50 11.06 28.74
C GLY A 62 -7.63 12.28 27.81
N VAL A 63 -8.12 12.03 26.58
CA VAL A 63 -8.53 13.08 25.63
C VAL A 63 -10.05 12.98 25.50
N VAL A 64 -10.77 14.00 25.98
CA VAL A 64 -12.24 13.95 26.16
C VAL A 64 -13.05 14.40 24.95
N ASP A 65 -12.46 15.18 24.05
CA ASP A 65 -13.12 15.76 22.87
C ASP A 65 -12.44 15.24 21.60
N VAL A 66 -12.91 14.09 21.10
CA VAL A 66 -12.30 13.37 19.98
C VAL A 66 -13.37 12.97 18.96
N ALA A 67 -13.06 13.15 17.69
CA ALA A 67 -13.77 12.52 16.58
C ALA A 67 -12.90 11.43 15.97
N VAL A 68 -13.54 10.36 15.49
CA VAL A 68 -12.87 9.32 14.70
C VAL A 68 -13.10 9.61 13.22
N LEU A 69 -12.02 9.79 12.49
CA LEU A 69 -11.98 9.84 11.03
C LEU A 69 -11.46 8.50 10.50
N ASP A 70 -11.97 8.08 9.34
CA ASP A 70 -11.67 6.78 8.75
C ASP A 70 -11.67 6.90 7.22
N PHE A 71 -10.56 6.53 6.59
CA PHE A 71 -10.46 6.46 5.14
C PHE A 71 -11.25 5.25 4.63
N THR A 72 -12.40 5.52 4.03
CA THR A 72 -13.25 4.46 3.49
C THR A 72 -12.47 3.62 2.48
N SER A 73 -12.28 2.33 2.82
CA SER A 73 -11.61 1.39 1.94
C SER A 73 -10.22 1.87 1.51
N GLN A 74 -9.38 2.31 2.46
CA GLN A 74 -8.08 2.96 2.19
C GLN A 74 -7.23 2.24 1.12
N TYR A 75 -6.87 0.97 1.33
CA TYR A 75 -6.05 0.23 0.35
C TYR A 75 -6.75 0.00 -1.00
N PRO A 76 -8.03 -0.40 -1.07
CA PRO A 76 -8.76 -0.40 -2.34
C PRO A 76 -8.76 0.96 -3.05
N SER A 77 -8.91 2.06 -2.30
CA SER A 77 -8.94 3.40 -2.87
C SER A 77 -7.57 3.80 -3.41
N LEU A 78 -6.50 3.50 -2.67
CA LEU A 78 -5.12 3.72 -3.11
C LEU A 78 -4.76 2.86 -4.32
N PHE A 79 -5.24 1.62 -4.39
CA PHE A 79 -5.06 0.78 -5.58
C PHE A 79 -5.63 1.46 -6.84
N CYS A 80 -6.78 2.13 -6.72
CA CYS A 80 -7.39 2.90 -7.79
C CYS A 80 -6.65 4.22 -8.07
N LEU A 81 -6.36 5.03 -7.04
CA LEU A 81 -5.71 6.33 -7.16
C LEU A 81 -4.31 6.24 -7.76
N LEU A 82 -3.50 5.27 -7.30
CA LEU A 82 -2.15 5.01 -7.82
C LEU A 82 -2.15 4.32 -9.19
N ARG A 83 -3.35 3.98 -9.71
CA ARG A 83 -3.56 3.18 -10.92
C ARG A 83 -2.79 1.85 -10.87
N ALA A 84 -2.75 1.20 -9.70
CA ALA A 84 -1.85 0.08 -9.40
C ALA A 84 -2.00 -1.14 -10.31
N GLU A 85 -3.22 -1.41 -10.79
CA GLU A 85 -3.50 -2.54 -11.69
C GLU A 85 -2.63 -2.52 -12.95
N ARG A 86 -2.22 -1.34 -13.44
CA ARG A 86 -1.36 -1.22 -14.63
C ARG A 86 -0.05 -2.00 -14.48
N PHE A 87 0.51 -2.06 -13.27
CA PHE A 87 1.72 -2.83 -12.98
C PHE A 87 1.42 -4.33 -12.86
N LEU A 88 0.29 -4.67 -12.24
CA LEU A 88 -0.16 -6.05 -12.11
C LEU A 88 -0.41 -6.72 -13.48
N THR A 89 -0.92 -5.94 -14.44
CA THR A 89 -1.33 -6.41 -15.76
C THR A 89 -0.32 -6.10 -16.87
N ALA A 90 0.83 -5.51 -16.54
CA ALA A 90 1.88 -5.23 -17.52
C ALA A 90 2.50 -6.52 -18.07
N GLN A 91 3.18 -6.43 -19.21
CA GLN A 91 3.99 -7.51 -19.75
C GLN A 91 5.36 -7.57 -19.07
N SER A 92 5.94 -6.41 -18.77
CA SER A 92 7.17 -6.26 -17.98
C SER A 92 7.15 -4.95 -17.18
N ILE A 93 8.08 -4.81 -16.23
CA ILE A 93 8.32 -3.57 -15.50
C ILE A 93 9.77 -3.15 -15.75
N GLU A 94 9.97 -1.95 -16.26
CA GLU A 94 11.29 -1.41 -16.55
C GLU A 94 11.69 -0.35 -15.50
N PRO A 95 12.79 -0.57 -14.75
CA PRO A 95 13.35 0.43 -13.87
C PRO A 95 14.19 1.44 -14.65
N HIS A 96 14.13 2.72 -14.27
CA HIS A 96 15.03 3.76 -14.78
C HIS A 96 15.45 4.72 -13.66
N ASP A 97 16.64 5.30 -13.80
CA ASP A 97 17.08 6.38 -12.92
C ASP A 97 16.17 7.60 -13.12
N SER A 98 15.69 8.14 -12.01
CA SER A 98 14.78 9.29 -11.96
C SER A 98 15.17 10.25 -10.84
N THR A 99 16.45 10.22 -10.43
CA THR A 99 16.92 10.88 -9.21
C THR A 99 16.65 12.38 -9.22
N GLU A 100 16.94 13.05 -10.33
CA GLU A 100 16.74 14.51 -10.43
C GLU A 100 15.27 14.88 -10.61
N GLU A 101 14.50 14.07 -11.34
CA GLU A 101 13.06 14.25 -11.51
C GLU A 101 12.33 14.14 -10.17
N VAL A 102 12.68 13.14 -9.36
CA VAL A 102 12.11 12.94 -8.03
C VAL A 102 12.49 14.06 -7.08
N ARG A 103 13.75 14.52 -7.10
CA ARG A 103 14.17 15.70 -6.31
C ARG A 103 13.39 16.95 -6.69
N ALA A 104 13.27 17.26 -7.98
CA ALA A 104 12.49 18.41 -8.44
C ALA A 104 11.00 18.30 -8.09
N PHE A 105 10.44 17.10 -8.22
CA PHE A 105 9.04 16.83 -7.86
C PHE A 105 8.82 17.04 -6.36
N ILE A 106 9.64 16.42 -5.50
CA ILE A 106 9.46 16.53 -4.05
C ILE A 106 9.70 17.96 -3.55
N ASP A 107 10.64 18.70 -4.13
CA ASP A 107 10.92 20.08 -3.74
C ASP A 107 9.72 21.01 -4.00
N SER A 108 9.05 20.83 -5.14
CA SER A 108 7.90 21.64 -5.53
C SER A 108 6.57 21.19 -4.92
N LEU A 109 6.48 19.95 -4.45
CA LEU A 109 5.24 19.34 -3.95
C LEU A 109 4.76 20.00 -2.65
N THR A 110 3.49 20.41 -2.62
CA THR A 110 2.81 20.96 -1.43
C THR A 110 1.73 20.02 -0.90
N ALA A 111 1.24 20.27 0.32
CA ALA A 111 0.11 19.53 0.89
C ALA A 111 -1.18 19.71 0.07
N ASP A 112 -1.40 20.90 -0.51
CA ASP A 112 -2.58 21.17 -1.36
C ASP A 112 -2.54 20.38 -2.67
N ASP A 113 -1.35 20.12 -3.21
CA ASP A 113 -1.21 19.26 -4.39
C ASP A 113 -1.60 17.80 -4.08
N LEU A 114 -1.32 17.33 -2.88
CA LEU A 114 -1.69 15.98 -2.44
C LEU A 114 -3.20 15.79 -2.20
N LEU A 115 -3.98 16.87 -2.14
CA LEU A 115 -5.45 16.80 -2.14
C LEU A 115 -6.04 16.67 -3.55
N LYS A 116 -5.20 16.69 -4.59
CA LYS A 116 -5.61 16.57 -6.00
C LYS A 116 -5.36 15.15 -6.50
N ARG A 117 -6.35 14.57 -7.17
CA ARG A 117 -6.29 13.20 -7.70
C ARG A 117 -5.12 13.01 -8.67
N GLU A 118 -4.83 14.02 -9.49
CA GLU A 118 -3.78 13.99 -10.51
C GLU A 118 -2.39 13.72 -9.92
N THR A 119 -2.16 14.19 -8.68
CA THR A 119 -0.90 13.94 -7.96
C THR A 119 -0.73 12.46 -7.63
N TRP A 120 -1.81 11.77 -7.25
CA TRP A 120 -1.79 10.34 -6.94
C TRP A 120 -1.64 9.46 -8.18
N GLU A 121 -2.00 9.98 -9.35
CA GLU A 121 -1.84 9.29 -10.63
C GLU A 121 -0.43 9.46 -11.23
N ASN A 122 0.39 10.35 -10.65
CA ASN A 122 1.74 10.65 -11.12
C ASN A 122 2.63 9.39 -11.08
N PRO A 123 3.28 9.02 -12.21
CA PRO A 123 4.13 7.84 -12.26
C PRO A 123 5.29 7.86 -11.26
N LEU A 124 5.79 9.03 -10.84
CA LEU A 124 6.88 9.13 -9.87
C LEU A 124 6.51 8.55 -8.50
N LEU A 125 5.24 8.41 -8.14
CA LEU A 125 4.87 7.72 -6.88
C LEU A 125 5.28 6.24 -6.86
N TRP A 126 5.61 5.67 -8.03
CA TRP A 126 6.15 4.33 -8.19
C TRP A 126 7.68 4.35 -8.25
N THR A 127 8.31 5.02 -7.27
CA THR A 127 9.76 5.18 -7.21
C THR A 127 10.30 4.65 -5.89
N LEU A 128 11.33 3.81 -5.98
CA LEU A 128 12.19 3.47 -4.86
C LEU A 128 13.27 4.55 -4.69
N CYS A 129 13.39 5.10 -3.48
CA CYS A 129 14.37 6.11 -3.12
C CYS A 129 15.37 5.53 -2.11
N GLU A 130 16.65 5.69 -2.40
CA GLU A 130 17.73 5.48 -1.43
C GLU A 130 18.00 6.81 -0.73
N VAL A 131 17.77 6.88 0.59
CA VAL A 131 17.83 8.15 1.33
C VAL A 131 18.84 8.11 2.47
N GLU A 132 19.56 9.22 2.65
CA GLU A 132 20.26 9.54 3.89
C GLU A 132 19.30 10.35 4.78
N ALA A 133 19.17 9.96 6.04
CA ALA A 133 18.28 10.62 7.00
C ALA A 133 19.07 11.39 8.06
N ASP A 134 18.59 12.57 8.45
CA ASP A 134 19.14 13.43 9.50
C ASP A 134 18.04 13.93 10.45
N GLY A 135 17.25 13.00 10.96
CA GLY A 135 16.22 13.23 12.00
C GLY A 135 14.79 13.21 11.49
N GLU A 136 14.56 12.92 10.22
CA GLU A 136 13.21 12.77 9.65
C GLU A 136 12.46 11.59 10.29
N ILE A 137 11.13 11.70 10.31
CA ILE A 137 10.26 10.65 10.85
C ILE A 137 10.01 9.62 9.75
N LEU A 138 10.64 8.46 9.88
CA LEU A 138 10.58 7.36 8.91
C LEU A 138 10.18 6.04 9.59
N PRO A 139 9.50 5.13 8.87
CA PRO A 139 9.24 3.79 9.39
C PRO A 139 10.53 2.99 9.46
N VAL A 140 10.72 2.26 10.55
CA VAL A 140 11.82 1.32 10.75
C VAL A 140 11.33 0.05 11.44
N ARG A 141 11.92 -1.08 11.03
CA ARG A 141 11.76 -2.36 11.74
C ARG A 141 12.80 -2.44 12.86
N SER A 142 12.34 -2.60 14.09
CA SER A 142 13.20 -2.69 15.27
C SER A 142 12.54 -3.53 16.37
N PRO A 143 13.32 -4.22 17.22
CA PRO A 143 12.80 -4.76 18.47
C PRO A 143 12.44 -3.62 19.45
N TYR A 144 11.15 -3.31 19.58
CA TYR A 144 10.68 -2.31 20.55
C TYR A 144 10.44 -2.87 21.96
N SER A 145 10.61 -4.18 22.14
CA SER A 145 10.55 -4.82 23.44
C SER A 145 11.95 -5.26 23.89
N MET A 146 12.22 -5.06 25.19
CA MET A 146 13.46 -5.52 25.83
C MET A 146 13.53 -7.06 25.97
N LYS A 147 12.48 -7.79 25.57
CA LYS A 147 12.37 -9.25 25.75
C LYS A 147 12.88 -10.04 24.53
N GLY A 148 13.41 -9.36 23.51
CA GLY A 148 13.89 -10.02 22.29
C GLY A 148 12.74 -10.54 21.41
N ASP A 149 11.58 -9.86 21.43
CA ASP A 149 10.50 -10.16 20.50
C ASP A 149 10.93 -9.90 19.05
N ALA A 150 10.22 -10.53 18.11
CA ALA A 150 10.45 -10.29 16.69
C ALA A 150 10.36 -8.79 16.36
N PRO A 151 11.24 -8.25 15.48
CA PRO A 151 11.17 -6.86 15.08
C PRO A 151 9.77 -6.50 14.58
N THR A 152 9.26 -5.36 15.04
CA THR A 152 8.00 -4.78 14.55
C THR A 152 8.27 -3.40 13.95
N ILE A 153 7.24 -2.76 13.40
CA ILE A 153 7.35 -1.48 12.71
C ILE A 153 7.05 -0.34 13.69
N GLY A 154 7.80 0.74 13.60
CA GLY A 154 7.49 2.00 14.27
C GLY A 154 8.02 3.18 13.48
N TRP A 155 7.40 4.35 13.67
CA TRP A 155 7.81 5.61 13.07
C TRP A 155 8.70 6.35 14.08
N ASN A 156 9.95 6.58 13.71
CA ASN A 156 10.96 7.17 14.59
C ASN A 156 11.70 8.29 13.89
N HIS A 157 12.34 9.15 14.67
CA HIS A 157 13.40 10.02 14.16
C HIS A 157 14.60 9.16 13.76
N VAL A 158 14.88 9.09 12.46
CA VAL A 158 15.96 8.27 11.92
C VAL A 158 17.13 9.16 11.53
N LYS A 159 18.34 8.73 11.90
CA LYS A 159 19.58 9.33 11.44
C LYS A 159 20.48 8.24 10.88
N THR A 160 21.00 8.43 9.68
CA THR A 160 21.98 7.53 9.08
C THR A 160 23.39 8.06 9.28
N GLU A 161 24.37 7.16 9.26
CA GLU A 161 25.77 7.56 9.11
C GLU A 161 26.01 8.09 7.68
N ALA A 162 27.03 8.93 7.51
CA ALA A 162 27.33 9.51 6.21
C ALA A 162 27.63 8.41 5.17
N GLY A 163 26.97 8.46 4.01
CA GLY A 163 27.09 7.44 2.96
C GLY A 163 26.22 6.19 3.17
N VAL A 164 25.50 6.07 4.28
CA VAL A 164 24.55 4.97 4.52
C VAL A 164 23.15 5.40 4.08
N THR A 165 22.58 4.66 3.13
CA THR A 165 21.23 4.86 2.62
C THR A 165 20.25 3.82 3.15
N LEU A 166 18.99 4.22 3.26
CA LEU A 166 17.86 3.34 3.53
C LEU A 166 16.83 3.40 2.39
N PRO A 167 16.27 2.25 1.97
CA PRO A 167 15.29 2.20 0.90
C PRO A 167 13.88 2.57 1.39
N TYR A 168 13.23 3.50 0.71
CA TYR A 168 11.83 3.87 0.92
C TYR A 168 11.11 4.09 -0.41
N LEU A 169 9.81 3.80 -0.49
CA LEU A 169 9.02 4.25 -1.64
C LEU A 169 8.76 5.75 -1.50
N LEU A 170 8.65 6.45 -2.63
CA LEU A 170 8.44 7.90 -2.65
C LEU A 170 7.28 8.39 -1.75
N PRO A 171 6.13 7.70 -1.63
CA PRO A 171 5.08 8.16 -0.72
C PRO A 171 5.52 8.26 0.76
N ASP A 172 6.38 7.36 1.26
CA ASP A 172 6.95 7.45 2.61
C ASP A 172 7.96 8.60 2.73
N VAL A 173 8.72 8.88 1.68
CA VAL A 173 9.64 10.03 1.63
C VAL A 173 8.87 11.34 1.65
N ILE A 174 7.76 11.44 0.92
CA ILE A 174 6.84 12.57 0.97
C ILE A 174 6.18 12.67 2.36
N ALA A 175 5.76 11.54 2.95
CA ALA A 175 5.20 11.51 4.30
C ALA A 175 6.21 12.06 5.32
N ALA A 176 7.49 11.68 5.23
CA ALA A 176 8.56 12.22 6.06
C ALA A 176 8.72 13.74 5.88
N LYS A 177 8.64 14.26 4.65
CA LYS A 177 8.61 15.71 4.37
C LYS A 177 7.45 16.41 5.08
N LEU A 178 6.24 15.85 5.00
CA LEU A 178 5.06 16.43 5.64
C LEU A 178 5.18 16.47 7.17
N LEU A 179 5.74 15.42 7.77
CA LEU A 179 5.87 15.29 9.22
C LEU A 179 7.03 16.11 9.79
N GLY A 180 8.15 16.21 9.08
CA GLY A 180 9.38 16.88 9.54
C GLY A 180 9.65 18.26 8.94
N GLY A 181 8.88 18.68 7.94
CA GLY A 181 9.06 19.94 7.20
C GLY A 181 10.04 19.86 6.02
N ASN A 182 11.00 18.93 6.05
CA ASN A 182 11.96 18.67 4.95
C ASN A 182 11.97 17.18 4.60
N ALA A 183 12.19 16.89 3.31
CA ALA A 183 12.41 15.52 2.85
C ALA A 183 13.82 15.05 3.26
N PRO A 184 14.02 13.75 3.55
CA PRO A 184 15.36 13.21 3.71
C PRO A 184 16.14 13.34 2.40
N LYS A 185 17.48 13.33 2.48
CA LYS A 185 18.34 13.50 1.31
C LYS A 185 18.22 12.27 0.42
N ILE A 186 17.59 12.42 -0.75
CA ILE A 186 17.49 11.37 -1.76
C ILE A 186 18.85 11.24 -2.48
N VAL A 187 19.58 10.17 -2.24
CA VAL A 187 20.87 9.88 -2.87
C VAL A 187 20.68 9.30 -4.27
N ARG A 188 19.71 8.38 -4.43
CA ARG A 188 19.36 7.74 -5.70
C ARG A 188 17.85 7.49 -5.75
N ALA A 189 17.25 7.58 -6.93
CA ALA A 189 15.85 7.23 -7.13
C ALA A 189 15.64 6.39 -8.40
N VAL A 190 14.92 5.28 -8.29
CA VAL A 190 14.58 4.37 -9.39
C VAL A 190 13.07 4.30 -9.57
N SER A 191 12.58 4.86 -10.66
CA SER A 191 11.18 4.83 -11.06
C SER A 191 10.88 3.55 -11.83
N PHE A 192 9.73 2.93 -11.56
CA PHE A 192 9.27 1.73 -12.25
C PHE A 192 8.21 2.07 -13.30
N VAL A 193 8.40 1.61 -14.53
CA VAL A 193 7.49 1.85 -15.65
C VAL A 193 6.85 0.53 -16.09
N PRO A 194 5.51 0.42 -16.13
CA PRO A 194 4.82 -0.74 -16.66
C PRO A 194 4.89 -0.72 -18.20
N ILE A 195 5.35 -1.80 -18.82
CA ILE A 195 5.48 -1.91 -20.27
C ILE A 195 4.49 -2.94 -20.82
N GLY A 196 3.76 -2.52 -21.85
CA GLY A 196 2.71 -3.33 -22.47
C GLY A 196 1.56 -3.66 -21.52
N LYS A 197 0.55 -4.34 -22.06
CA LYS A 197 -0.55 -4.89 -21.27
C LYS A 197 -0.77 -6.34 -21.70
N GLN A 198 -0.93 -7.24 -20.75
CA GLN A 198 -1.30 -8.62 -21.03
C GLN A 198 -2.78 -8.71 -21.42
N HIS A 199 -3.15 -9.74 -22.17
CA HIS A 199 -4.55 -10.02 -22.44
C HIS A 199 -5.25 -10.46 -21.15
N LEU A 200 -6.44 -9.92 -20.88
CA LEU A 200 -7.25 -10.25 -19.72
C LEU A 200 -8.60 -10.81 -20.15
N GLU A 201 -9.04 -11.85 -19.47
CA GLU A 201 -10.36 -12.42 -19.67
C GLU A 201 -11.42 -11.57 -18.94
N PRO A 202 -12.55 -11.25 -19.59
CA PRO A 202 -13.68 -10.66 -18.90
C PRO A 202 -14.27 -11.67 -17.91
N ILE A 203 -14.74 -11.19 -16.76
CA ILE A 203 -15.32 -12.03 -15.72
C ILE A 203 -16.59 -11.39 -15.14
N SER A 204 -17.42 -12.22 -14.52
CA SER A 204 -18.59 -11.77 -13.76
C SER A 204 -18.46 -12.25 -12.33
N ILE A 205 -18.49 -11.35 -11.35
CA ILE A 205 -18.42 -11.67 -9.91
C ILE A 205 -19.65 -11.10 -9.22
N LEU A 206 -20.43 -11.95 -8.55
CA LEU A 206 -21.66 -11.53 -7.85
C LEU A 206 -22.63 -10.76 -8.77
N GLY A 207 -22.68 -11.15 -10.05
CA GLY A 207 -23.49 -10.49 -11.09
C GLY A 207 -22.95 -9.15 -11.60
N THR A 208 -21.75 -8.76 -11.17
CA THR A 208 -21.04 -7.58 -11.67
C THR A 208 -20.10 -7.99 -12.79
N GLU A 209 -20.37 -7.51 -14.00
CA GLU A 209 -19.49 -7.67 -15.15
C GLU A 209 -18.24 -6.77 -15.03
N VAL A 210 -17.09 -7.37 -15.23
CA VAL A 210 -15.77 -6.71 -15.27
C VAL A 210 -15.12 -7.08 -16.59
N GLY A 211 -15.02 -6.10 -17.50
CA GLY A 211 -14.41 -6.27 -18.81
C GLY A 211 -12.90 -6.47 -18.76
N ALA A 212 -12.31 -6.78 -19.92
CA ALA A 212 -10.86 -6.93 -20.08
C ALA A 212 -10.09 -5.62 -19.81
N GLU A 213 -10.71 -4.47 -20.09
CA GLU A 213 -10.12 -3.15 -19.90
C GLU A 213 -10.50 -2.50 -18.56
N ASP A 214 -11.42 -3.11 -17.82
CA ASP A 214 -11.93 -2.55 -16.58
C ASP A 214 -10.98 -2.79 -15.40
N ASN A 215 -10.98 -1.85 -14.46
CA ASN A 215 -10.29 -2.03 -13.19
C ASN A 215 -11.11 -2.87 -12.21
N LEU A 216 -10.58 -4.03 -11.81
CA LEU A 216 -11.31 -5.00 -10.98
C LEU A 216 -11.76 -4.37 -9.66
N ILE A 217 -10.85 -3.68 -8.97
CA ILE A 217 -11.13 -3.09 -7.65
C ILE A 217 -12.15 -1.98 -7.74
N LEU A 218 -12.03 -1.12 -8.75
CA LEU A 218 -12.96 -0.02 -9.00
C LEU A 218 -14.38 -0.56 -9.26
N ARG A 219 -14.53 -1.44 -10.26
CA ARG A 219 -15.84 -1.97 -10.67
C ARG A 219 -16.58 -2.68 -9.54
N LEU A 220 -15.85 -3.46 -8.74
CA LEU A 220 -16.46 -4.18 -7.61
C LEU A 220 -16.79 -3.26 -6.43
N SER A 221 -16.04 -2.17 -6.27
CA SER A 221 -16.33 -1.15 -5.26
C SER A 221 -17.57 -0.33 -5.65
N GLU A 222 -17.72 0.05 -6.92
CA GLU A 222 -18.92 0.68 -7.47
C GLU A 222 -20.14 -0.23 -7.33
N ALA A 223 -20.01 -1.52 -7.66
CA ALA A 223 -21.07 -2.50 -7.46
C ALA A 223 -21.50 -2.60 -5.99
N ARG A 224 -20.55 -2.52 -5.05
CA ARG A 224 -20.86 -2.53 -3.62
C ARG A 224 -21.64 -1.27 -3.21
N ILE A 225 -21.30 -0.10 -3.76
CA ILE A 225 -22.03 1.14 -3.52
C ILE A 225 -23.47 1.00 -4.03
N HIS A 226 -23.65 0.43 -5.23
CA HIS A 226 -24.95 0.18 -5.82
C HIS A 226 -25.81 -0.79 -4.97
N GLU A 227 -25.24 -1.89 -4.47
CA GLU A 227 -25.94 -2.80 -3.57
C GLU A 227 -26.44 -2.10 -2.29
N LYS A 228 -25.62 -1.21 -1.73
CA LYS A 228 -25.98 -0.45 -0.51
C LYS A 228 -27.01 0.64 -0.77
N SER A 229 -27.09 1.19 -1.99
CA SER A 229 -28.07 2.22 -2.34
C SER A 229 -29.42 1.63 -2.66
N GLU A 230 -29.47 0.57 -3.49
CA GLU A 230 -30.73 -0.04 -3.92
C GLU A 230 -31.35 -0.96 -2.89
N LYS A 231 -30.53 -1.60 -2.05
CA LYS A 231 -30.96 -2.49 -0.96
C LYS A 231 -31.93 -3.60 -1.41
N ARG A 232 -31.73 -4.14 -2.62
CA ARG A 232 -32.51 -5.28 -3.15
C ARG A 232 -32.39 -6.51 -2.24
N ALA A 233 -33.33 -7.46 -2.31
CA ALA A 233 -33.29 -8.68 -1.50
C ALA A 233 -31.90 -9.36 -1.54
N GLY A 234 -31.31 -9.63 -0.37
CA GLY A 234 -29.98 -10.23 -0.24
C GLY A 234 -28.79 -9.27 -0.38
N TRP A 235 -29.01 -7.95 -0.50
CA TRP A 235 -27.95 -6.95 -0.69
C TRP A 235 -26.86 -6.99 0.39
N GLU A 236 -27.19 -7.25 1.66
CA GLU A 236 -26.21 -7.28 2.75
C GLU A 236 -25.13 -8.33 2.52
N ALA A 237 -25.53 -9.52 2.07
CA ALA A 237 -24.62 -10.61 1.77
C ALA A 237 -23.76 -10.30 0.54
N ARG A 238 -24.34 -9.71 -0.51
CA ARG A 238 -23.61 -9.31 -1.72
C ARG A 238 -22.62 -8.17 -1.44
N ALA A 239 -23.06 -7.12 -0.74
CA ALA A 239 -22.22 -6.01 -0.32
C ALA A 239 -21.07 -6.45 0.61
N LEU A 240 -21.31 -7.44 1.49
CA LEU A 240 -20.27 -8.05 2.31
C LEU A 240 -19.29 -8.87 1.46
N GLY A 241 -19.79 -9.69 0.53
CA GLY A 241 -18.97 -10.48 -0.39
C GLY A 241 -18.04 -9.61 -1.23
N LEU A 242 -18.58 -8.54 -1.82
CA LEU A 242 -17.80 -7.52 -2.55
C LEU A 242 -16.77 -6.86 -1.64
N LYS A 243 -17.14 -6.46 -0.41
CA LYS A 243 -16.19 -5.88 0.56
C LYS A 243 -15.02 -6.83 0.82
N ILE A 244 -15.30 -8.10 1.11
CA ILE A 244 -14.28 -9.09 1.42
C ILE A 244 -13.33 -9.27 0.24
N LEU A 245 -13.88 -9.44 -0.97
CA LEU A 245 -13.08 -9.69 -2.17
C LEU A 245 -12.22 -8.49 -2.54
N VAL A 246 -12.79 -7.28 -2.53
CA VAL A 246 -12.07 -6.03 -2.81
C VAL A 246 -10.89 -5.87 -1.85
N ASN A 247 -11.10 -5.98 -0.53
CA ASN A 247 -10.00 -5.85 0.43
C ASN A 247 -8.95 -6.95 0.28
N ALA A 248 -9.37 -8.19 0.04
CA ALA A 248 -8.46 -9.32 -0.16
C ALA A 248 -7.57 -9.17 -1.41
N ALA A 249 -8.06 -8.47 -2.43
CA ALA A 249 -7.36 -8.24 -3.69
C ALA A 249 -6.53 -6.94 -3.73
N SER A 250 -6.49 -6.16 -2.64
CA SER A 250 -5.95 -4.79 -2.68
C SER A 250 -4.45 -4.66 -2.45
N TYR A 251 -3.84 -5.41 -1.53
CA TYR A 251 -2.38 -5.31 -1.33
C TYR A 251 -1.72 -6.59 -0.80
N GLY A 252 -2.32 -7.26 0.20
CA GLY A 252 -1.65 -8.34 0.94
C GLY A 252 -1.26 -9.55 0.09
N VAL A 253 -2.04 -9.86 -0.94
CA VAL A 253 -1.74 -10.95 -1.90
C VAL A 253 -0.48 -10.68 -2.74
N PHE A 254 -0.05 -9.42 -2.86
CA PHE A 254 1.12 -9.03 -3.65
C PHE A 254 2.44 -9.14 -2.87
N VAL A 255 2.38 -9.30 -1.55
CA VAL A 255 3.55 -9.50 -0.68
C VAL A 255 3.51 -10.87 0.01
N GLU A 256 2.68 -11.78 -0.50
CA GLU A 256 2.56 -13.14 0.02
C GLU A 256 3.87 -13.91 -0.23
N VAL A 257 4.49 -14.36 0.85
CA VAL A 257 5.59 -15.34 0.83
C VAL A 257 5.15 -16.59 1.59
N ASN A 258 5.46 -17.75 1.03
CA ASN A 258 5.06 -19.05 1.55
C ASN A 258 6.27 -19.80 2.08
N VAL A 259 6.32 -20.00 3.40
CA VAL A 259 7.40 -20.76 4.04
C VAL A 259 7.26 -22.23 3.67
N LYS A 260 8.22 -22.76 2.90
CA LYS A 260 8.35 -24.19 2.62
C LYS A 260 9.53 -24.77 3.36
N ARG A 261 9.34 -25.98 3.91
CA ARG A 261 10.44 -26.77 4.45
C ARG A 261 11.16 -27.44 3.28
N LYS A 262 12.34 -26.93 2.97
CA LYS A 262 13.23 -27.47 1.94
C LYS A 262 14.65 -27.16 2.40
N SER A 263 15.54 -28.14 2.36
CA SER A 263 16.97 -27.95 2.54
C SER A 263 17.58 -27.52 1.21
N GLY A 264 18.43 -26.49 1.21
CA GLY A 264 19.14 -26.02 0.03
C GLY A 264 19.78 -24.65 0.24
N GLU A 265 20.78 -24.36 -0.59
CA GLU A 265 21.45 -23.07 -0.67
C GLU A 265 20.49 -22.02 -1.26
N MET A 266 20.46 -20.83 -0.65
CA MET A 266 19.75 -19.65 -1.17
C MET A 266 20.63 -18.42 -1.06
N GLU A 267 20.52 -17.54 -2.05
CA GLU A 267 21.17 -16.23 -2.04
C GLU A 267 20.23 -15.21 -1.36
N VAL A 268 20.73 -14.54 -0.32
CA VAL A 268 19.98 -13.57 0.47
C VAL A 268 20.43 -12.15 0.11
N PHE A 269 19.46 -11.29 -0.24
CA PHE A 269 19.67 -9.87 -0.49
C PHE A 269 19.17 -9.04 0.70
N GLY A 270 20.07 -8.30 1.33
CA GLY A 270 19.79 -7.48 2.50
C GLY A 270 19.76 -5.97 2.21
N LEU A 271 19.94 -5.18 3.27
CA LEU A 271 20.16 -3.73 3.16
C LEU A 271 21.55 -3.36 2.64
N ASP A 272 22.48 -4.30 2.54
CA ASP A 272 23.76 -4.06 1.89
C ASP A 272 23.58 -4.08 0.36
N GLU A 273 23.96 -3.00 -0.30
CA GLU A 273 23.87 -2.85 -1.76
C GLU A 273 24.93 -3.69 -2.50
N PHE A 274 26.04 -4.01 -1.82
CA PHE A 274 27.23 -4.60 -2.42
C PHE A 274 27.27 -6.12 -2.26
N GLU A 275 26.81 -6.64 -1.12
CA GLU A 275 26.96 -8.05 -0.76
C GLU A 275 25.61 -8.77 -0.63
N SER A 276 25.46 -9.85 -1.39
CA SER A 276 24.55 -10.95 -1.05
C SER A 276 25.34 -12.05 -0.33
N PHE A 277 24.66 -12.93 0.40
CA PHE A 277 25.30 -14.09 1.02
C PHE A 277 24.49 -15.37 0.79
N ASP A 278 25.20 -16.48 0.67
CA ASP A 278 24.59 -17.81 0.58
C ASP A 278 24.27 -18.33 1.99
N GLU A 279 23.05 -18.83 2.17
CA GLU A 279 22.61 -19.48 3.40
C GLU A 279 22.04 -20.87 3.10
N ASP A 280 22.46 -21.88 3.86
CA ASP A 280 21.82 -23.20 3.86
C ASP A 280 20.78 -23.25 4.99
N SER A 281 19.50 -23.14 4.61
CA SER A 281 18.38 -23.13 5.55
C SER A 281 17.44 -24.30 5.30
N ALA A 282 16.88 -24.83 6.40
CA ALA A 282 15.80 -25.83 6.33
C ALA A 282 14.42 -25.23 5.98
N LYS A 283 14.33 -23.90 5.89
CA LYS A 283 13.11 -23.15 5.56
C LYS A 283 13.43 -22.09 4.51
N VAL A 284 12.70 -22.14 3.40
CA VAL A 284 12.80 -21.18 2.30
C VAL A 284 11.46 -20.47 2.15
N GLU A 285 11.50 -19.16 1.91
CA GLU A 285 10.32 -18.37 1.56
C GLU A 285 10.16 -18.35 0.04
N GLU A 286 9.03 -18.88 -0.46
CA GLU A 286 8.72 -18.85 -1.88
C GLU A 286 7.64 -17.80 -2.17
N PRO A 287 7.82 -16.96 -3.20
CA PRO A 287 6.79 -16.01 -3.66
C PRO A 287 5.42 -16.67 -3.87
N GLY A 288 4.36 -15.98 -3.43
CA GLY A 288 2.98 -16.34 -3.74
C GLY A 288 2.63 -16.13 -5.21
N GLU A 289 1.48 -16.65 -5.63
CA GLU A 289 1.02 -16.61 -7.04
C GLU A 289 0.95 -15.20 -7.63
N LEU A 290 0.60 -14.20 -6.82
CA LEU A 290 0.46 -12.81 -7.24
C LEU A 290 1.60 -11.92 -6.73
N PHE A 291 2.73 -12.51 -6.32
CA PHE A 291 3.81 -11.76 -5.70
C PHE A 291 4.31 -10.64 -6.63
N SER A 292 4.13 -9.41 -6.15
CA SER A 292 4.52 -8.17 -6.82
C SER A 292 4.76 -7.13 -5.72
N PRO A 293 5.89 -7.21 -5.02
CA PRO A 293 6.09 -6.46 -3.80
C PRO A 293 6.15 -4.95 -4.02
N LEU A 294 6.51 -4.50 -5.24
CA LEU A 294 6.37 -3.11 -5.65
C LEU A 294 4.95 -2.58 -5.44
N LEU A 295 3.92 -3.37 -5.78
CA LEU A 295 2.52 -2.98 -5.57
C LEU A 295 2.18 -2.93 -4.08
N GLY A 296 2.49 -4.01 -3.35
CA GLY A 296 2.18 -4.07 -1.92
C GLY A 296 2.87 -2.97 -1.12
N ALA A 297 4.14 -2.70 -1.39
CA ALA A 297 4.93 -1.64 -0.76
C ALA A 297 4.43 -0.25 -1.13
N THR A 298 4.20 0.04 -2.41
CA THR A 298 3.74 1.37 -2.84
C THR A 298 2.34 1.69 -2.30
N ILE A 299 1.43 0.71 -2.30
CA ILE A 299 0.06 0.90 -1.78
C ILE A 299 0.07 1.16 -0.27
N THR A 300 0.90 0.44 0.49
CA THR A 300 1.00 0.66 1.94
C THR A 300 1.69 1.98 2.29
N SER A 301 2.76 2.32 1.57
CA SER A 301 3.43 3.63 1.60
C SER A 301 2.45 4.79 1.33
N GLY A 302 1.53 4.61 0.36
CA GLY A 302 0.45 5.57 0.09
C GLY A 302 -0.51 5.75 1.27
N GLY A 303 -0.75 4.71 2.07
CA GLY A 303 -1.55 4.79 3.29
C GLY A 303 -0.88 5.64 4.36
N HIS A 304 0.45 5.53 4.50
CA HIS A 304 1.22 6.37 5.40
C HIS A 304 1.20 7.83 4.97
N LEU A 305 1.28 8.09 3.67
CA LEU A 305 1.16 9.42 3.10
C LEU A 305 -0.22 10.04 3.37
N LEU A 306 -1.31 9.27 3.26
CA LEU A 306 -2.65 9.75 3.61
C LEU A 306 -2.74 10.16 5.08
N LEU A 307 -2.18 9.38 6.01
CA LEU A 307 -2.15 9.72 7.43
C LEU A 307 -1.29 10.96 7.72
N ALA A 308 -0.12 11.08 7.08
CA ALA A 308 0.74 12.26 7.20
C ALA A 308 0.07 13.52 6.63
N LEU A 309 -0.68 13.38 5.53
CA LEU A 309 -1.48 14.48 4.99
C LEU A 309 -2.61 14.86 5.95
N LEU A 310 -3.30 13.89 6.54
CA LEU A 310 -4.33 14.14 7.55
C LEU A 310 -3.76 14.92 8.75
N ASP A 311 -2.56 14.58 9.20
CA ASP A 311 -1.84 15.33 10.24
C ASP A 311 -1.67 16.81 9.86
N VAL A 312 -1.17 17.10 8.66
CA VAL A 312 -0.94 18.48 8.18
C VAL A 312 -2.26 19.25 8.06
N ILE A 313 -3.30 18.62 7.50
CA ILE A 313 -4.63 19.24 7.31
C ILE A 313 -5.32 19.52 8.65
N ALA A 314 -5.18 18.62 9.63
CA ALA A 314 -5.66 18.81 10.99
C ALA A 314 -4.92 19.95 11.69
N ALA A 315 -3.58 19.94 11.65
CA ALA A 315 -2.73 20.97 12.26
C ALA A 315 -3.02 22.37 11.70
N GLY A 316 -3.18 22.49 10.38
CA GLY A 316 -3.53 23.75 9.71
C GLY A 316 -4.88 24.35 10.14
N ARG A 317 -5.76 23.55 10.76
CA ARG A 317 -7.07 23.97 11.31
C ARG A 317 -7.05 24.13 12.83
N GLY A 318 -5.90 23.98 13.48
CA GLY A 318 -5.78 24.00 14.94
C GLY A 318 -6.32 22.75 15.62
N ALA A 319 -6.37 21.62 14.90
CA ALA A 319 -6.67 20.30 15.42
C ALA A 319 -5.39 19.44 15.48
N GLU A 320 -5.43 18.35 16.21
CA GLU A 320 -4.32 17.41 16.40
C GLU A 320 -4.82 15.98 16.26
N VAL A 321 -4.03 15.13 15.62
CA VAL A 321 -4.23 13.67 15.63
C VAL A 321 -3.57 13.10 16.88
N VAL A 322 -4.36 12.44 17.73
CA VAL A 322 -3.88 11.87 19.00
C VAL A 322 -3.61 10.37 18.93
N TYR A 323 -4.18 9.71 17.93
CA TYR A 323 -4.02 8.28 17.66
C TYR A 323 -4.31 7.99 16.19
N CYS A 324 -3.59 7.04 15.60
CA CYS A 324 -3.97 6.45 14.32
C CYS A 324 -3.74 4.95 14.31
N ASP A 325 -4.58 4.25 13.54
CA ASP A 325 -4.44 2.84 13.22
C ASP A 325 -4.84 2.63 11.75
N THR A 326 -3.83 2.44 10.91
CA THR A 326 -3.91 2.08 9.49
C THR A 326 -4.65 3.11 8.63
N ASP A 327 -5.98 3.08 8.65
CA ASP A 327 -6.89 3.93 7.90
C ASP A 327 -7.69 4.89 8.78
N SER A 328 -7.61 4.72 10.10
CA SER A 328 -8.33 5.54 11.07
C SER A 328 -7.43 6.51 11.82
N ALA A 329 -7.97 7.68 12.15
CA ALA A 329 -7.28 8.72 12.91
C ALA A 329 -8.25 9.38 13.91
N PHE A 330 -7.78 9.58 15.13
CA PHE A 330 -8.53 10.24 16.19
C PHE A 330 -8.09 11.69 16.26
N VAL A 331 -9.02 12.61 15.99
CA VAL A 331 -8.74 14.04 15.90
C VAL A 331 -9.40 14.80 17.06
N THR A 332 -8.65 15.71 17.65
CA THR A 332 -9.13 16.64 18.69
C THR A 332 -8.80 18.10 18.30
N PRO A 333 -9.66 19.09 18.59
CA PRO A 333 -11.07 18.99 19.00
C PRO A 333 -11.97 18.36 17.94
N SER A 334 -13.02 17.62 18.35
CA SER A 334 -13.92 16.90 17.42
C SER A 334 -14.63 17.79 16.40
N ARG A 335 -14.85 19.07 16.74
CA ARG A 335 -15.56 20.05 15.89
C ARG A 335 -14.92 20.28 14.52
N PHE A 336 -13.62 20.02 14.36
CA PHE A 336 -12.92 20.21 13.08
C PHE A 336 -13.01 19.00 12.14
N ALA A 337 -13.49 17.85 12.64
CA ALA A 337 -13.52 16.61 11.88
C ALA A 337 -14.31 16.69 10.56
N PRO A 338 -15.47 17.36 10.47
CA PRO A 338 -16.18 17.49 9.20
C PRO A 338 -15.39 18.23 8.12
N GLU A 339 -14.74 19.34 8.47
CA GLU A 339 -13.94 20.15 7.54
C GLU A 339 -12.64 19.45 7.14
N ILE A 340 -12.05 18.68 8.04
CA ILE A 340 -10.88 17.83 7.74
C ILE A 340 -11.30 16.73 6.77
N ALA A 341 -12.39 16.01 7.04
CA ALA A 341 -12.89 14.95 6.15
C ALA A 341 -13.19 15.48 4.74
N GLN A 342 -13.88 16.63 4.65
CA GLN A 342 -14.24 17.25 3.38
C GLN A 342 -13.03 17.59 2.50
N ALA A 343 -11.87 17.90 3.10
CA ALA A 343 -10.66 18.18 2.33
C ALA A 343 -10.21 16.99 1.46
N PHE A 344 -10.56 15.76 1.85
CA PHE A 344 -10.18 14.54 1.15
C PHE A 344 -11.23 14.05 0.15
N ASP A 345 -12.38 14.73 0.00
CA ASP A 345 -13.49 14.27 -0.86
C ASP A 345 -13.03 14.05 -2.31
N ALA A 346 -12.13 14.90 -2.82
CA ALA A 346 -11.57 14.79 -4.17
C ALA A 346 -10.71 13.54 -4.40
N LEU A 347 -10.28 12.86 -3.33
CA LEU A 347 -9.50 11.64 -3.38
C LEU A 347 -10.38 10.38 -3.34
N ASN A 348 -11.71 10.50 -3.28
CA ASN A 348 -12.58 9.34 -3.39
C ASN A 348 -12.60 8.85 -4.86
N PRO A 349 -12.07 7.65 -5.17
CA PRO A 349 -12.04 7.17 -6.55
C PRO A 349 -13.40 6.69 -7.06
N TYR A 350 -14.41 6.62 -6.19
CA TYR A 350 -15.75 6.08 -6.47
C TYR A 350 -16.84 7.14 -6.61
N SER A 351 -16.50 8.43 -6.46
CA SER A 351 -17.43 9.57 -6.53
C SER A 351 -17.52 10.18 -7.93
#